data_AF-A0A1G3LJW5-F1
#
_entry.id   AF-A0A1G3LJW5-F1
#
_cell.length_a   1.000
_cell.length_b   1.000
_cell.length_c   1.000
_cell.angle_alpha   90.00
_cell.angle_beta   90.00
_cell.angle_gamma   90.00
#
_symmetry.space_group_name_H-M   'P 1'
#
loop_
_entity.id
_entity.type
_entity.pdbx_description
1 polymer ?
#
loop_
_entity_poly.entity_id
_entity_poly.type
_entity_poly.pdbx_seq_one_letter_code
_entity_poly.pdbx_strand_id
1 'polypeptide(L)'
;MFKKYLYPLLVFLFFVVFSCSNPNLTSTGVEKGATESSVSVSTNVSDAYSGSNNDVMLQGFHWLTWKYGTWNIITNNATAIKNGGFTMVWLPPPSKAASSEGYLPTQWRDLNSSNGTQAQLQAALNALNTNGVKPIADIVINHRCGSTNWADFTNPSFSSNNAAVCKDDEWGQGTGAYDSGSGYGMKFLSRIGNIILRTPIYFIVTIDLIPSFY
;
A
#
# COMPACT_ATOMS: atom_id res chain seq x y z
N MET A 1 40.82 42.30 -5.20
CA MET A 1 40.38 41.03 -5.82
C MET A 1 39.14 40.55 -5.07
N PHE A 2 37.98 41.08 -5.44
CA PHE A 2 36.68 40.83 -4.80
C PHE A 2 35.67 40.61 -5.91
N LYS A 3 35.00 39.45 -5.91
CA LYS A 3 33.65 39.14 -6.44
C LYS A 3 33.58 37.67 -6.80
N LYS A 4 32.74 36.92 -6.09
CA LYS A 4 31.81 35.88 -6.61
C LYS A 4 31.09 35.16 -5.43
N TYR A 5 30.22 35.91 -4.75
CA TYR A 5 29.10 35.36 -3.98
C TYR A 5 27.88 36.24 -4.28
N LEU A 6 26.98 35.76 -5.13
CA LEU A 6 25.64 36.32 -5.29
C LEU A 6 24.72 35.22 -5.86
N TYR A 7 23.80 34.76 -5.01
CA TYR A 7 22.69 33.80 -5.20
C TYR A 7 21.67 34.27 -6.27
N PRO A 8 20.73 33.43 -6.77
CA PRO A 8 19.52 32.98 -6.03
C PRO A 8 19.22 31.46 -6.18
N LEU A 9 18.70 30.73 -5.19
CA LEU A 9 17.46 30.95 -4.42
C LEU A 9 16.22 31.03 -5.33
N LEU A 10 15.89 29.99 -6.12
CA LEU A 10 14.62 29.95 -6.87
C LEU A 10 14.27 28.59 -7.52
N VAL A 11 14.25 27.50 -6.74
CA VAL A 11 13.57 26.25 -7.18
C VAL A 11 12.80 25.64 -6.00
N PHE A 12 11.86 26.43 -5.47
CA PHE A 12 10.90 26.01 -4.44
C PHE A 12 9.52 26.57 -4.78
N LEU A 13 9.01 26.31 -6.00
CA LEU A 13 7.62 26.60 -6.34
C LEU A 13 7.23 25.93 -7.67
N PHE A 14 6.78 24.67 -7.65
CA PHE A 14 5.95 24.11 -8.73
C PHE A 14 5.08 22.97 -8.17
N PHE A 15 4.25 23.32 -7.19
CA PHE A 15 2.99 22.60 -6.93
C PHE A 15 2.02 23.02 -8.04
N VAL A 16 1.85 22.19 -9.06
CA VAL A 16 0.75 22.37 -10.03
C VAL A 16 -0.52 21.84 -9.38
N VAL A 17 -1.38 22.78 -9.03
CA VAL A 17 -2.77 22.60 -8.66
C VAL A 17 -3.52 22.07 -9.88
N PHE A 18 -3.93 20.80 -9.88
CA PHE A 18 -5.05 20.35 -10.71
C PHE A 18 -6.30 20.31 -9.83
N SER A 19 -6.97 21.46 -9.76
CA SER A 19 -8.36 21.55 -9.35
C SER A 19 -9.22 21.28 -10.59
N CYS A 20 -9.89 20.13 -10.64
CA CYS A 20 -10.99 19.92 -11.57
C CYS A 20 -12.30 20.20 -10.83
N SER A 21 -12.80 21.43 -10.98
CA SER A 21 -14.24 21.66 -10.98
C SER A 21 -14.68 21.67 -12.44
N ASN A 22 -15.71 20.88 -12.79
CA ASN A 22 -16.80 21.44 -13.59
C ASN A 22 -18.10 20.64 -13.48
N PRO A 23 -19.24 21.35 -13.36
CA PRO A 23 -20.59 20.82 -13.18
C PRO A 23 -21.29 20.50 -14.52
N ASN A 24 -22.44 19.84 -14.43
CA ASN A 24 -23.45 19.56 -15.47
C ASN A 24 -23.48 18.11 -16.01
N LEU A 25 -24.17 17.27 -15.24
CA LEU A 25 -25.00 16.20 -15.78
C LEU A 25 -26.21 16.82 -16.49
N THR A 26 -26.39 16.53 -17.76
CA THR A 26 -27.69 16.70 -18.45
C THR A 26 -28.13 15.32 -18.96
N SER A 27 -29.29 14.88 -18.47
CA SER A 27 -29.93 13.62 -18.82
C SER A 27 -30.98 13.86 -19.91
N THR A 28 -30.79 13.27 -21.09
CA THR A 28 -31.88 12.96 -22.03
C THR A 28 -31.45 11.87 -23.00
N GLY A 29 -32.28 10.82 -23.15
CA GLY A 29 -32.28 9.95 -24.33
C GLY A 29 -32.19 8.45 -24.03
N VAL A 30 -33.36 7.81 -23.94
CA VAL A 30 -33.56 6.35 -23.85
C VAL A 30 -33.43 5.73 -25.24
N GLU A 31 -32.61 4.67 -25.39
CA GLU A 31 -32.90 3.57 -26.31
C GLU A 31 -32.69 2.21 -25.60
N LYS A 32 -33.39 1.21 -26.12
CA LYS A 32 -34.05 0.11 -25.41
C LYS A 32 -33.30 -1.21 -25.59
N GLY A 33 -33.09 -1.98 -24.52
CA GLY A 33 -32.89 -3.44 -24.62
C GLY A 33 -32.14 -4.11 -23.48
N ALA A 34 -32.78 -5.16 -22.93
CA ALA A 34 -32.31 -6.14 -21.94
C ALA A 34 -32.44 -5.75 -20.45
N THR A 35 -33.30 -6.49 -19.76
CA THR A 35 -33.58 -6.45 -18.33
C THR A 35 -32.41 -7.03 -17.53
N GLU A 36 -31.67 -6.18 -16.84
CA GLU A 36 -30.87 -6.55 -15.67
C GLU A 36 -31.41 -5.78 -14.45
N SER A 37 -31.70 -6.51 -13.38
CA SER A 37 -32.12 -5.93 -12.10
C SER A 37 -30.96 -5.11 -11.51
N SER A 38 -30.94 -3.81 -11.75
CA SER A 38 -29.95 -2.90 -11.19
C SER A 38 -30.25 -2.63 -9.71
N VAL A 39 -29.53 -3.32 -8.82
CA VAL A 39 -29.41 -2.88 -7.42
C VAL A 39 -28.56 -1.61 -7.41
N SER A 40 -29.21 -0.47 -7.15
CA SER A 40 -28.54 0.82 -6.99
C SER A 40 -27.79 0.85 -5.65
N VAL A 41 -26.50 0.48 -5.67
CA VAL A 41 -25.60 0.74 -4.53
C VAL A 41 -25.14 2.19 -4.61
N SER A 42 -25.77 3.06 -3.83
CA SER A 42 -25.31 4.42 -3.59
C SER A 42 -24.20 4.40 -2.54
N THR A 43 -22.96 4.08 -2.93
CA THR A 43 -21.80 4.39 -2.08
C THR A 43 -21.29 5.76 -2.50
N ASN A 44 -21.51 6.76 -1.64
CA ASN A 44 -20.92 8.07 -1.83
C ASN A 44 -19.39 7.92 -1.81
N VAL A 45 -18.74 8.26 -2.92
CA VAL A 45 -17.27 8.21 -3.06
C VAL A 45 -16.56 9.13 -2.05
N SER A 46 -17.30 10.03 -1.38
CA SER A 46 -16.82 10.84 -0.25
C SER A 46 -16.42 10.04 0.98
N ASP A 47 -16.98 8.84 1.18
CA ASP A 47 -16.70 8.04 2.38
C ASP A 47 -15.35 7.30 2.29
N ALA A 48 -14.73 7.25 1.10
CA ALA A 48 -13.44 6.62 0.86
C ALA A 48 -12.23 7.57 1.00
N TYR A 49 -12.47 8.89 1.10
CA TYR A 49 -11.41 9.89 1.26
C TYR A 49 -11.24 10.24 2.74
N SER A 50 -10.25 9.61 3.39
CA SER A 50 -9.83 9.94 4.77
C SER A 50 -8.87 11.15 4.81
N GLY A 51 -8.82 11.97 3.77
CA GLY A 51 -7.90 13.10 3.66
C GLY A 51 -8.51 14.45 4.08
N SER A 52 -7.64 15.41 4.34
CA SER A 52 -7.96 16.82 4.60
C SER A 52 -6.91 17.70 3.92
N ASN A 53 -7.25 18.97 3.68
CA ASN A 53 -6.35 19.94 3.05
C ASN A 53 -5.10 20.28 3.89
N ASN A 54 -5.01 19.75 5.12
CA ASN A 54 -3.94 20.02 6.07
C ASN A 54 -3.15 18.75 6.45
N ASP A 55 -3.25 17.68 5.65
CA ASP A 55 -2.57 16.44 5.97
C ASP A 55 -1.06 16.50 5.71
N VAL A 56 -0.29 16.03 6.69
CA VAL A 56 1.16 15.94 6.63
C VAL A 56 1.57 14.52 6.97
N MET A 57 2.15 13.82 6.00
CA MET A 57 2.55 12.42 6.13
C MET A 57 3.99 12.28 6.60
N LEU A 58 4.21 11.37 7.55
CA LEU A 58 5.52 10.85 7.92
C LEU A 58 5.70 9.44 7.33
N GLN A 59 6.81 9.18 6.65
CA GLN A 59 7.27 7.81 6.44
C GLN A 59 7.87 7.30 7.76
N GLY A 60 7.16 6.41 8.44
CA GLY A 60 7.47 5.95 9.79
C GLY A 60 8.55 4.88 9.88
N PHE A 61 9.31 4.64 8.80
CA PHE A 61 10.32 3.61 8.73
C PHE A 61 11.43 3.97 7.74
N HIS A 62 12.54 3.24 7.88
CA HIS A 62 13.63 3.18 6.90
C HIS A 62 14.01 1.71 6.68
N TRP A 63 14.96 1.47 5.77
CA TRP A 63 15.31 0.12 5.32
C TRP A 63 15.68 -0.88 6.42
N LEU A 64 16.19 -0.43 7.56
CA LEU A 64 16.69 -1.30 8.64
C LEU A 64 15.80 -1.30 9.89
N THR A 65 14.62 -0.65 9.87
CA THR A 65 13.78 -0.50 11.07
C THR A 65 13.35 -1.84 11.67
N TRP A 66 13.18 -2.88 10.84
CA TRP A 66 12.86 -4.24 11.26
C TRP A 66 13.84 -4.82 12.31
N LYS A 67 15.07 -4.31 12.39
CA LYS A 67 16.06 -4.75 13.38
C LYS A 67 15.81 -4.25 14.80
N TYR A 68 14.93 -3.28 14.98
CA TYR A 68 14.81 -2.52 16.23
C TYR A 68 13.41 -2.57 16.87
N GLY A 69 12.50 -3.43 16.38
CA GLY A 69 11.15 -3.55 16.92
C GLY A 69 10.25 -2.37 16.53
N THR A 70 10.02 -2.21 15.23
CA THR A 70 9.27 -1.12 14.60
C THR A 70 8.00 -0.75 15.34
N TRP A 71 7.14 -1.72 15.67
CA TRP A 71 5.84 -1.46 16.27
C TRP A 71 5.92 -0.82 17.66
N ASN A 72 6.90 -1.23 18.48
CA ASN A 72 7.12 -0.62 19.79
C ASN A 72 7.65 0.82 19.64
N ILE A 73 8.52 1.07 18.66
CA ILE A 73 9.02 2.41 18.38
C ILE A 73 7.87 3.34 17.98
N ILE A 74 6.99 2.91 17.08
CA ILE A 74 5.82 3.68 16.67
C ILE A 74 4.89 3.95 17.86
N THR A 75 4.56 2.91 18.64
CA THR A 75 3.72 3.02 19.84
C THR A 75 4.26 4.07 20.81
N ASN A 76 5.56 4.02 21.12
CA ASN A 76 6.21 4.91 22.09
C ASN A 76 6.36 6.35 21.58
N ASN A 77 6.27 6.59 20.27
CA ASN A 77 6.47 7.91 19.66
C ASN A 77 5.19 8.54 19.11
N ALA A 78 4.01 7.91 19.24
CA ALA A 78 2.76 8.41 18.67
C ALA A 78 2.46 9.87 19.05
N THR A 79 2.67 10.25 20.32
CA THR A 79 2.51 11.63 20.79
C THR A 79 3.58 12.57 20.22
N ALA A 80 4.83 12.14 20.12
CA ALA A 80 5.90 12.95 19.52
C ALA A 80 5.64 13.20 18.02
N ILE A 81 5.14 12.20 17.31
CA ILE A 81 4.71 12.30 15.91
C ILE A 81 3.61 13.35 15.77
N LYS A 82 2.56 13.30 16.61
CA LYS A 82 1.49 14.30 16.60
C LYS A 82 2.00 15.70 16.90
N ASN A 83 2.85 15.85 17.92
CA ASN A 83 3.44 17.14 18.31
C ASN A 83 4.38 17.70 17.23
N GLY A 84 4.97 16.85 16.40
CA GLY A 84 5.70 17.23 15.20
C GLY A 84 4.84 17.77 14.06
N GLY A 85 3.51 17.77 14.20
CA GLY A 85 2.57 18.26 13.19
C GLY A 85 2.14 17.23 12.16
N PHE A 86 2.58 15.98 12.28
CA PHE A 86 2.16 14.91 11.36
C PHE A 86 0.73 14.47 11.66
N THR A 87 -0.04 14.25 10.61
CA THR A 87 -1.44 13.78 10.68
C THR A 87 -1.59 12.36 10.14
N MET A 88 -0.57 11.82 9.47
CA MET A 88 -0.53 10.46 8.94
C MET A 88 0.85 9.84 9.13
N VAL A 89 0.90 8.51 9.29
CA VAL A 89 2.16 7.74 9.29
C VAL A 89 2.06 6.56 8.34
N TRP A 90 2.91 6.54 7.32
CA TRP A 90 3.12 5.38 6.46
C TRP A 90 4.01 4.36 7.17
N LEU A 91 3.43 3.20 7.43
CA LEU A 91 4.05 2.06 8.10
C LEU A 91 4.63 1.08 7.06
N PRO A 92 5.71 0.33 7.38
CA PRO A 92 6.25 -0.68 6.48
C PRO A 92 5.27 -1.83 6.27
N PRO A 93 5.48 -2.70 5.26
CA PRO A 93 4.59 -3.83 5.01
C PRO A 93 4.41 -4.69 6.26
N PRO A 94 3.16 -4.91 6.73
CA PRO A 94 2.92 -5.54 8.02
C PRO A 94 2.92 -7.06 7.96
N SER A 95 2.61 -7.62 6.79
CA SER A 95 2.43 -9.05 6.58
C SER A 95 3.74 -9.83 6.69
N LYS A 96 3.63 -11.11 7.01
CA LYS A 96 4.72 -12.07 6.95
C LYS A 96 5.32 -12.12 5.54
N ALA A 97 6.64 -12.10 5.49
CA ALA A 97 7.41 -12.00 4.26
C ALA A 97 8.67 -12.87 4.32
N ALA A 98 9.19 -13.22 3.14
CA ALA A 98 10.49 -13.87 2.99
C ALA A 98 11.67 -12.90 3.16
N SER A 99 11.45 -11.61 2.90
CA SER A 99 12.39 -10.52 3.18
C SER A 99 12.09 -9.89 4.53
N SER A 100 13.12 -9.55 5.31
CA SER A 100 12.94 -8.87 6.60
C SER A 100 12.31 -7.47 6.47
N GLU A 101 12.48 -6.81 5.33
CA GLU A 101 11.90 -5.50 5.04
C GLU A 101 10.39 -5.55 4.70
N GLY A 102 9.84 -6.75 4.49
CA GLY A 102 8.41 -6.96 4.22
C GLY A 102 7.98 -6.97 2.75
N TYR A 103 8.86 -6.59 1.81
CA TYR A 103 8.50 -6.45 0.40
C TYR A 103 8.42 -7.76 -0.40
N LEU A 104 8.73 -8.92 0.19
CA LEU A 104 8.48 -10.25 -0.41
C LEU A 104 7.41 -11.01 0.39
N PRO A 105 6.14 -10.58 0.38
CA PRO A 105 5.10 -11.12 1.26
C PRO A 105 4.80 -12.59 0.93
N THR A 106 4.60 -13.42 1.94
CA THR A 106 4.23 -14.84 1.77
C THR A 106 2.78 -15.10 2.18
N GLN A 107 2.36 -14.53 3.31
CA GLN A 107 1.03 -14.70 3.88
C GLN A 107 0.43 -13.34 4.25
N TRP A 108 -0.45 -12.80 3.42
CA TRP A 108 -1.02 -11.47 3.63
C TRP A 108 -1.80 -11.32 4.95
N ARG A 109 -2.47 -12.39 5.41
CA ARG A 109 -3.24 -12.39 6.66
C ARG A 109 -2.45 -12.73 7.92
N ASP A 110 -1.19 -13.18 7.79
CA ASP A 110 -0.31 -13.36 8.95
C ASP A 110 0.43 -12.05 9.19
N LEU A 111 0.05 -11.35 10.26
CA LEU A 111 0.60 -10.03 10.62
C LEU A 111 1.74 -10.13 11.64
N ASN A 112 2.32 -11.32 11.80
CA ASN A 112 3.58 -11.49 12.53
C ASN A 112 4.73 -11.43 11.53
N SER A 113 5.48 -10.33 11.58
CA SER A 113 6.58 -10.05 10.65
C SER A 113 7.86 -9.65 11.39
N SER A 114 8.93 -9.38 10.65
CA SER A 114 10.19 -8.89 11.22
C SER A 114 10.04 -7.54 11.93
N ASN A 115 8.97 -6.78 11.65
CA ASN A 115 8.67 -5.52 12.34
C ASN A 115 8.08 -5.72 13.74
N GLY A 116 7.59 -6.92 14.05
CA GLY A 116 6.99 -7.30 15.33
C GLY A 116 5.74 -8.18 15.18
N THR A 117 5.08 -8.49 16.30
CA THR A 117 3.86 -9.32 16.33
C THR A 117 2.62 -8.54 15.93
N GLN A 118 1.54 -9.26 15.58
CA GLN A 118 0.23 -8.66 15.30
C GLN A 118 -0.29 -7.83 16.49
N ALA A 119 -0.08 -8.30 17.72
CA ALA A 119 -0.50 -7.57 18.92
C ALA A 119 0.27 -6.24 19.08
N GLN A 120 1.57 -6.22 18.76
CA GLN A 120 2.37 -4.99 18.77
C GLN A 120 1.91 -4.03 17.66
N LEU A 121 1.59 -4.55 16.48
CA LEU A 121 1.01 -3.74 15.41
C LEU A 121 -0.31 -3.10 15.86
N GLN A 122 -1.23 -3.87 16.46
CA GLN A 122 -2.49 -3.34 16.99
C GLN A 122 -2.26 -2.24 18.05
N ALA A 123 -1.29 -2.43 18.95
CA ALA A 123 -0.92 -1.40 19.92
C ALA A 123 -0.41 -0.11 19.24
N ALA A 124 0.41 -0.24 18.19
CA ALA A 124 0.91 0.89 17.43
C ALA A 124 -0.22 1.65 16.71
N LEU A 125 -1.14 0.93 16.07
CA LEU A 125 -2.33 1.53 15.43
C LEU A 125 -3.20 2.25 16.44
N ASN A 126 -3.49 1.62 17.59
CA ASN A 126 -4.28 2.23 18.66
C ASN A 126 -3.61 3.50 19.21
N ALA A 127 -2.29 3.50 19.39
CA ALA A 127 -1.55 4.67 19.86
C ALA A 127 -1.62 5.83 18.86
N LEU A 128 -1.45 5.56 17.57
CA LEU A 128 -1.57 6.57 16.50
C LEU A 128 -3.00 7.13 16.44
N ASN A 129 -4.01 6.26 16.38
CA ASN A 129 -5.42 6.65 16.31
C ASN A 129 -5.86 7.47 17.54
N THR A 130 -5.43 7.09 18.74
CA THR A 130 -5.71 7.85 19.99
C THR A 130 -5.09 9.25 19.96
N ASN A 131 -3.97 9.45 19.25
CA ASN A 131 -3.35 10.77 19.06
C ASN A 131 -3.91 11.52 17.84
N GLY A 132 -4.94 10.99 17.16
CA GLY A 132 -5.50 11.59 15.95
C GLY A 132 -4.52 11.59 14.77
N VAL A 133 -3.67 10.56 14.68
CA VAL A 133 -2.72 10.34 13.59
C VAL A 133 -3.16 9.09 12.81
N LYS A 134 -3.39 9.24 11.51
CA LYS A 134 -3.90 8.17 10.65
C LYS A 134 -2.78 7.20 10.24
N PRO A 135 -2.84 5.91 10.59
CA PRO A 135 -1.90 4.93 10.11
C PRO A 135 -2.20 4.55 8.65
N ILE A 136 -1.15 4.43 7.87
CA ILE A 136 -1.19 4.10 6.44
C ILE A 136 -0.40 2.80 6.23
N ALA A 137 -1.01 1.81 5.57
CA ALA A 137 -0.36 0.57 5.21
C ALA A 137 0.39 0.69 3.88
N ASP A 138 1.57 0.07 3.86
CA ASP A 138 2.25 -0.33 2.63
C ASP A 138 1.64 -1.66 2.12
N ILE A 139 0.98 -1.62 0.97
CA ILE A 139 0.33 -2.80 0.37
C ILE A 139 1.17 -3.30 -0.80
N VAL A 140 1.79 -4.46 -0.60
CA VAL A 140 2.56 -5.19 -1.61
C VAL A 140 1.71 -6.31 -2.20
N ILE A 141 1.00 -5.97 -3.28
CA ILE A 141 0.16 -6.91 -4.05
C ILE A 141 0.68 -7.19 -5.45
N ASN A 142 1.66 -6.39 -5.90
CA ASN A 142 2.28 -6.61 -7.18
C ASN A 142 2.79 -8.04 -7.23
N HIS A 143 3.69 -8.42 -6.32
CA HIS A 143 4.21 -9.78 -6.19
C HIS A 143 3.96 -10.41 -4.84
N ARG A 144 4.01 -11.75 -4.82
CA ARG A 144 3.85 -12.55 -3.62
C ARG A 144 4.66 -13.82 -3.72
N CYS A 145 5.29 -14.21 -2.62
CA CYS A 145 6.01 -15.46 -2.53
C CYS A 145 5.12 -16.62 -2.08
N GLY A 146 5.35 -17.81 -2.62
CA GLY A 146 4.82 -19.03 -2.01
C GLY A 146 5.47 -19.32 -0.66
N SER A 147 4.85 -20.22 0.11
CA SER A 147 5.29 -20.59 1.45
C SER A 147 6.41 -21.64 1.42
N THR A 148 6.27 -22.66 0.58
CA THR A 148 7.22 -23.78 0.44
C THR A 148 7.65 -24.01 -1.01
N ASN A 149 6.85 -23.54 -1.96
CA ASN A 149 7.11 -23.63 -3.39
C ASN A 149 6.84 -22.25 -4.02
N TRP A 150 6.84 -22.22 -5.34
CA TRP A 150 6.63 -21.03 -6.15
C TRP A 150 5.28 -20.37 -5.84
N ALA A 151 4.16 -21.02 -6.14
CA ALA A 151 2.81 -20.43 -6.03
C ALA A 151 1.90 -21.17 -5.02
N ASP A 152 2.43 -21.76 -3.95
CA ASP A 152 1.64 -22.37 -2.88
C ASP A 152 1.13 -21.30 -1.88
N PHE A 153 0.42 -20.30 -2.39
CA PHE A 153 -0.13 -19.22 -1.58
C PHE A 153 -1.11 -19.75 -0.53
N THR A 154 -0.94 -19.29 0.71
CA THR A 154 -1.77 -19.62 1.86
C THR A 154 -2.07 -18.34 2.66
N ASN A 155 -3.17 -18.27 3.41
CA ASN A 155 -3.51 -17.10 4.21
C ASN A 155 -3.58 -15.76 3.44
N PRO A 156 -4.48 -15.61 2.44
CA PRO A 156 -5.36 -16.64 1.88
C PRO A 156 -4.72 -17.34 0.67
N SER A 157 -5.24 -18.52 0.32
CA SER A 157 -5.06 -19.10 -1.01
C SER A 157 -6.07 -18.50 -2.00
N PHE A 158 -5.79 -18.60 -3.29
CA PHE A 158 -6.75 -18.29 -4.35
C PHE A 158 -7.56 -19.54 -4.71
N SER A 159 -8.69 -19.37 -5.41
CA SER A 159 -9.47 -20.48 -5.96
C SER A 159 -8.61 -21.36 -6.90
N SER A 160 -7.68 -20.74 -7.61
CA SER A 160 -6.57 -21.40 -8.29
C SER A 160 -5.34 -20.51 -8.16
N ASN A 161 -4.31 -20.99 -7.46
CA ASN A 161 -3.08 -20.21 -7.31
C ASN A 161 -2.37 -20.02 -8.65
N ASN A 162 -2.40 -21.01 -9.55
CA ASN A 162 -1.84 -20.87 -10.91
C ASN A 162 -2.52 -19.76 -11.70
N ALA A 163 -3.84 -19.60 -11.56
CA ALA A 163 -4.59 -18.56 -12.24
C ALA A 163 -4.34 -17.16 -11.66
N ALA A 164 -3.83 -17.07 -10.43
CA ALA A 164 -3.39 -15.81 -9.84
C ALA A 164 -2.04 -15.34 -10.40
N VAL A 165 -1.26 -16.26 -10.98
CA VAL A 165 0.05 -15.97 -11.56
C VAL A 165 -0.08 -15.58 -13.03
N CYS A 166 0.64 -14.55 -13.45
CA CYS A 166 0.69 -14.16 -14.85
C CYS A 166 1.30 -15.27 -15.71
N LYS A 167 0.72 -15.56 -16.87
CA LYS A 167 1.17 -16.70 -17.71
C LYS A 167 2.54 -16.51 -18.37
N ASP A 168 3.04 -15.28 -18.41
CA ASP A 168 4.37 -14.89 -18.88
C ASP A 168 5.39 -14.72 -17.74
N ASP A 169 5.03 -15.11 -16.50
CA ASP A 169 5.94 -15.13 -15.35
C ASP A 169 7.03 -16.20 -15.48
N GLU A 170 8.18 -15.97 -14.84
CA GLU A 170 9.34 -16.86 -14.85
C GLU A 170 9.05 -18.27 -14.32
N TRP A 171 7.99 -18.47 -13.52
CA TRP A 171 7.58 -19.80 -13.05
C TRP A 171 7.14 -20.75 -14.18
N GLY A 172 6.61 -20.22 -15.29
CA GLY A 172 6.16 -20.99 -16.45
C GLY A 172 4.92 -21.87 -16.25
N GLN A 173 4.32 -21.90 -15.04
CA GLN A 173 3.07 -22.63 -14.74
C GLN A 173 1.88 -21.71 -14.44
N GLY A 174 2.07 -20.40 -14.62
CA GLY A 174 1.01 -19.41 -14.52
C GLY A 174 -0.05 -19.60 -15.60
N THR A 175 -1.32 -19.46 -15.23
CA THR A 175 -2.45 -19.57 -16.16
C THR A 175 -3.32 -18.32 -16.19
N GLY A 176 -2.90 -17.26 -15.48
CA GLY A 176 -3.58 -15.98 -15.44
C GLY A 176 -3.40 -15.15 -16.71
N ALA A 177 -3.76 -13.87 -16.60
CA ALA A 177 -3.53 -12.88 -17.66
C ALA A 177 -2.03 -12.64 -17.89
N TYR A 178 -1.70 -11.89 -18.95
CA TYR A 178 -0.35 -11.34 -19.09
C TYR A 178 -0.08 -10.28 -18.01
N ASP A 179 1.18 -10.12 -17.61
CA ASP A 179 1.57 -8.98 -16.77
C ASP A 179 1.17 -7.67 -17.46
N SER A 180 0.56 -6.78 -16.70
CA SER A 180 0.09 -5.47 -17.16
C SER A 180 1.09 -4.34 -16.90
N GLY A 181 2.14 -4.59 -16.11
CA GLY A 181 3.17 -3.62 -15.75
C GLY A 181 4.40 -3.66 -16.65
N SER A 182 5.24 -2.63 -16.56
CA SER A 182 6.62 -2.73 -17.03
C SER A 182 7.32 -3.80 -16.19
N GLY A 183 7.86 -4.84 -16.82
CA GLY A 183 8.50 -5.94 -16.12
C GLY A 183 9.46 -5.40 -15.06
N TYR A 184 9.10 -5.57 -13.78
CA TYR A 184 9.98 -5.21 -12.68
C TYR A 184 11.29 -5.98 -12.90
N GLY A 185 12.36 -5.23 -13.14
CA GLY A 185 13.68 -5.73 -13.50
C GLY A 185 14.41 -6.38 -12.33
N MET A 186 13.76 -7.30 -11.61
CA MET A 186 14.41 -8.15 -10.62
C MET A 186 14.94 -9.44 -11.28
N LYS A 187 15.73 -9.27 -12.35
CA LYS A 187 16.66 -10.34 -12.80
C LYS A 187 17.68 -10.70 -11.70
N PHE A 188 17.86 -9.83 -10.69
CA PHE A 188 18.76 -10.03 -9.55
C PHE A 188 18.27 -11.04 -8.49
N LEU A 189 16.98 -11.36 -8.43
CA LEU A 189 16.41 -12.28 -7.42
C LEU A 189 15.88 -13.59 -8.02
N SER A 190 16.23 -13.91 -9.26
CA SER A 190 16.06 -15.24 -9.87
C SER A 190 16.85 -16.35 -9.15
N ARG A 191 17.64 -16.03 -8.10
CA ARG A 191 18.29 -17.00 -7.21
C ARG A 191 17.49 -17.36 -5.96
N ILE A 192 16.39 -16.66 -5.66
CA ILE A 192 15.42 -17.05 -4.61
C ILE A 192 14.11 -17.33 -5.34
N GLY A 193 14.05 -18.47 -6.02
CA GLY A 193 12.98 -18.81 -6.96
C GLY A 193 11.64 -19.06 -6.30
N ASN A 194 10.95 -18.02 -5.81
CA ASN A 194 9.62 -18.10 -5.22
C ASN A 194 8.78 -16.80 -5.37
N ILE A 195 9.12 -15.79 -6.19
CA ILE A 195 8.38 -14.50 -6.27
C ILE A 195 7.36 -14.51 -7.42
N ILE A 196 6.05 -14.46 -7.15
CA ILE A 196 5.03 -14.80 -8.18
C ILE A 196 3.65 -14.16 -7.97
N LEU A 197 3.57 -12.84 -7.98
CA LEU A 197 2.38 -12.19 -8.55
C LEU A 197 2.92 -11.00 -9.36
N ARG A 198 2.20 -10.50 -10.37
CA ARG A 198 2.46 -9.17 -10.95
C ARG A 198 1.12 -8.50 -11.25
N THR A 199 0.62 -7.72 -10.29
CA THR A 199 -0.57 -6.87 -10.50
C THR A 199 -0.18 -5.40 -10.34
N PRO A 200 -0.80 -4.48 -11.10
CA PRO A 200 -0.39 -3.10 -11.08
C PRO A 200 -0.82 -2.50 -9.74
N ILE A 201 0.03 -1.59 -9.24
CA ILE A 201 -0.24 -0.58 -8.21
C ILE A 201 0.17 -0.99 -6.78
N TYR A 202 1.19 -0.29 -6.28
CA TYR A 202 1.38 -0.09 -4.85
C TYR A 202 0.24 0.81 -4.38
N PHE A 203 -0.68 0.28 -3.59
CA PHE A 203 -1.71 1.09 -2.97
C PHE A 203 -1.27 1.45 -1.56
N ILE A 204 -1.09 2.75 -1.34
CA ILE A 204 -0.99 3.31 -0.01
C ILE A 204 -2.43 3.51 0.47
N VAL A 205 -2.86 2.75 1.48
CA VAL A 205 -4.24 2.81 2.00
C VAL A 205 -4.21 3.07 3.50
N THR A 206 -5.08 3.96 3.99
CA THR A 206 -5.28 4.14 5.44
C THR A 206 -5.88 2.88 6.05
N ILE A 207 -5.27 2.36 7.12
CA ILE A 207 -5.61 1.03 7.67
C ILE A 207 -7.04 0.96 8.21
N ASP A 208 -7.62 2.10 8.63
CA ASP A 208 -9.00 2.19 9.13
C ASP A 208 -10.06 1.81 8.07
N LEU A 209 -9.69 1.69 6.79
CA LEU A 209 -10.58 1.32 5.68
C LEU A 209 -10.54 -0.19 5.33
N ILE A 210 -9.82 -1.01 6.09
CA ILE A 210 -9.78 -2.47 5.87
C ILE A 210 -10.66 -3.15 6.93
N PRO A 211 -11.86 -3.65 6.58
CA PRO A 211 -12.84 -4.16 7.54
C PRO A 211 -12.38 -5.39 8.35
N SER A 212 -11.27 -6.03 7.97
CA SER A 212 -10.75 -7.24 8.63
C SER A 212 -9.81 -6.97 9.82
N PHE A 213 -9.67 -5.72 10.27
CA PHE A 213 -8.81 -5.36 11.40
C PHE A 213 -9.55 -5.17 12.74
N TYR A 214 -10.87 -5.42 12.78
CA TYR A 214 -11.69 -5.49 13.99
C TYR A 214 -12.08 -6.92 14.33
#